data_AF-A0A8B4TS55-F1
#
_entry.id   AF-A0A8B4TS55-F1
#
_cell.length_a   1.000
_cell.length_b   1.000
_cell.length_c   1.000
_cell.angle_alpha   90.00
_cell.angle_beta   90.00
_cell.angle_gamma   90.00
#
_symmetry.space_group_name_H-M   'P 1'
#
loop_
_entity.id
_entity.type
_entity.pdbx_description
1 polymer ?
#
loop_
_entity_poly.entity_id
_entity_poly.type
_entity_poly.pdbx_seq_one_letter_code
_entity_poly.pdbx_strand_id
1 'polypeptide(L)'
;MDGMSGGDKLMEHLQSIAKGLSSGDDLKVGFLEGSKYPDGTPVALVAATNEFGGTVKIPAHTRDLNFYVRRDGVSRFAKPSKANFAQSVMIPEHIVTIPSRPYFRKTISEYGPEWGGELGKLMKANDFDARKSLALMGERIKGQIQSSIIAFSEPPNAKSTVDKKGFNDPLIDSAHMLNSVDYEVKE
;
A
#
# COMPACT_ATOMS: atom_id res chain seq x y z
N MET A 1 40.09 35.87 19.46
CA MET A 1 39.50 34.60 18.97
C MET A 1 38.39 35.00 18.00
N ASP A 2 38.70 35.05 16.70
CA ASP A 2 37.76 35.47 15.66
C ASP A 2 36.78 34.35 15.36
N GLY A 3 35.58 34.45 15.94
CA GLY A 3 34.47 33.54 15.71
C GLY A 3 33.72 33.90 14.44
N MET A 4 33.97 33.13 13.37
CA MET A 4 33.11 32.87 12.21
C MET A 4 32.19 34.02 11.72
N SER A 5 32.73 34.90 10.88
CA SER A 5 31.99 35.96 10.15
C SER A 5 31.10 35.46 8.98
N GLY A 6 30.85 34.15 8.90
CA GLY A 6 30.08 33.50 7.83
C GLY A 6 28.63 33.17 8.18
N GLY A 7 28.22 33.36 9.44
CA GLY A 7 26.90 32.95 9.95
C GLY A 7 25.74 33.70 9.31
N ASP A 8 25.89 34.99 9.04
CA ASP A 8 24.81 35.83 8.48
C ASP A 8 24.52 35.48 7.02
N LYS A 9 25.57 35.29 6.20
CA LYS A 9 25.40 34.83 4.80
C LYS A 9 24.84 33.42 4.73
N LEU A 10 25.24 32.55 5.67
CA LEU A 10 24.68 31.22 5.78
C LEU A 10 23.20 31.28 6.20
N MET A 11 22.84 32.15 7.15
CA MET A 11 21.45 32.35 7.56
C MET A 11 20.60 32.97 6.44
N GLU A 12 21.11 33.94 5.71
CA GLU A 12 20.45 34.51 4.53
C GLU A 12 20.23 33.45 3.45
N HIS A 13 21.23 32.59 3.22
CA HIS A 13 21.10 31.50 2.27
C HIS A 13 20.09 30.46 2.75
N LEU A 14 20.15 30.05 4.02
CA LEU A 14 19.17 29.16 4.65
C LEU A 14 17.76 29.75 4.63
N GLN A 15 17.60 31.07 4.81
CA GLN A 15 16.33 31.76 4.68
C GLN A 15 15.86 31.82 3.24
N SER A 16 16.73 32.02 2.25
CA SER A 16 16.36 31.95 0.83
C SER A 16 15.90 30.56 0.42
N ILE A 17 16.56 29.52 0.94
CA ILE A 17 16.23 28.12 0.70
C ILE A 17 14.94 27.75 1.42
N ALA A 18 14.78 28.15 2.68
CA ALA A 18 13.55 27.97 3.44
C ALA A 18 12.39 28.72 2.80
N LYS A 19 12.62 29.90 2.22
CA LYS A 19 11.62 30.67 1.48
C LYS A 19 11.27 29.97 0.16
N GLY A 20 12.23 29.38 -0.56
CA GLY A 20 11.96 28.52 -1.72
C GLY A 20 11.12 27.29 -1.37
N LEU A 21 11.48 26.59 -0.29
CA LEU A 21 10.73 25.45 0.24
C LEU A 21 9.35 25.81 0.79
N SER A 22 9.19 27.01 1.36
CA SER A 22 7.91 27.48 1.92
C SER A 22 7.00 28.13 0.88
N SER A 23 7.47 28.32 -0.36
CA SER A 23 6.73 29.07 -1.40
C SER A 23 6.09 28.20 -2.48
N GLY A 24 6.16 26.86 -2.43
CA GLY A 24 5.47 26.06 -3.46
C GLY A 24 5.79 24.57 -3.52
N ASP A 25 6.97 24.14 -3.07
CA ASP A 25 7.41 22.77 -3.34
C ASP A 25 6.90 21.71 -2.32
N ASP A 26 5.65 21.27 -2.48
CA ASP A 26 5.06 20.17 -1.70
C ASP A 26 5.41 18.80 -2.31
N LEU A 27 6.09 17.93 -1.54
CA LEU A 27 6.29 16.52 -1.91
C LEU A 27 5.12 15.66 -1.43
N LYS A 28 4.41 15.03 -2.37
CA LYS A 28 3.37 14.03 -2.10
C LYS A 28 3.91 12.64 -2.44
N VAL A 29 3.74 11.67 -1.54
CA VAL A 29 4.16 10.29 -1.76
C VAL A 29 3.04 9.33 -1.35
N GLY A 30 2.77 8.33 -2.18
CA GLY A 30 1.78 7.28 -1.88
C GLY A 30 1.03 6.82 -3.12
N PHE A 31 -0.29 6.68 -3.00
CA PHE A 31 -1.16 6.25 -4.10
C PHE A 31 -1.87 7.47 -4.69
N LEU A 32 -1.40 7.93 -5.86
CA LEU A 32 -1.94 9.10 -6.54
C LEU A 32 -3.30 8.79 -7.20
N GLU A 33 -4.18 9.80 -7.34
CA GLU A 33 -5.59 9.64 -7.77
C GLU A 33 -5.79 8.99 -9.16
N GLY A 34 -4.74 8.94 -10.00
CA GLY A 34 -4.81 8.35 -11.34
C GLY A 34 -4.71 6.82 -11.37
N SER A 35 -4.22 6.18 -10.31
CA SER A 35 -3.94 4.74 -10.31
C SER A 35 -5.20 3.92 -10.06
N LYS A 36 -5.61 3.12 -11.06
CA LYS A 36 -6.78 2.23 -11.01
C LYS A 36 -6.40 0.79 -11.36
N TYR A 37 -7.15 -0.16 -10.81
CA TYR A 37 -7.13 -1.55 -11.25
C TYR A 37 -7.86 -1.73 -12.60
N PRO A 38 -7.64 -2.85 -13.32
CA PRO A 38 -8.33 -3.11 -14.60
C PRO A 38 -9.86 -3.13 -14.52
N ASP A 39 -10.43 -3.35 -13.33
CA ASP A 39 -11.86 -3.31 -13.04
C ASP A 39 -12.39 -1.88 -12.75
N GLY A 40 -11.52 -0.87 -12.77
CA GLY A 40 -11.83 0.53 -12.49
C GLY A 40 -11.71 0.92 -11.02
N THR A 41 -11.41 -0.01 -10.12
CA THR A 41 -11.27 0.25 -8.68
C THR A 41 -10.06 1.16 -8.42
N PRO A 42 -10.19 2.29 -7.69
CA PRO A 42 -9.04 3.12 -7.34
C PRO A 42 -8.05 2.38 -6.44
N VAL A 43 -6.75 2.46 -6.75
CA VAL A 43 -5.72 1.80 -5.94
C VAL A 43 -5.66 2.39 -4.53
N ALA A 44 -5.84 3.70 -4.40
CA ALA A 44 -5.90 4.38 -3.11
C ALA A 44 -7.02 3.84 -2.19
N LEU A 45 -8.16 3.43 -2.75
CA LEU A 45 -9.25 2.82 -1.98
C LEU A 45 -8.85 1.46 -1.41
N VAL A 46 -8.20 0.63 -2.22
CA VAL A 46 -7.72 -0.70 -1.80
C VAL A 46 -6.61 -0.56 -0.76
N ALA A 47 -5.69 0.37 -0.98
CA ALA A 47 -4.62 0.73 -0.03
C ALA A 47 -5.19 1.15 1.33
N ALA A 48 -6.17 2.06 1.35
CA ALA A 48 -6.83 2.51 2.57
C ALA A 48 -7.57 1.37 3.29
N THR A 49 -8.28 0.52 2.54
CA THR A 49 -8.97 -0.64 3.09
C THR A 49 -7.98 -1.61 3.74
N ASN A 50 -6.82 -1.82 3.12
CA ASN A 50 -5.75 -2.63 3.72
C ASN A 50 -5.19 -1.96 4.97
N GLU A 51 -4.88 -0.67 4.94
CA GLU A 51 -4.27 0.08 6.04
C GLU A 51 -5.13 0.10 7.31
N PHE A 52 -6.44 0.30 7.15
CA PHE A 52 -7.36 0.47 8.28
C PHE A 52 -8.20 -0.78 8.58
N GLY A 53 -8.24 -1.75 7.66
CA GLY A 53 -9.18 -2.85 7.73
C GLY A 53 -10.62 -2.40 7.48
N GLY A 54 -11.57 -3.28 7.74
CA GLY A 54 -12.98 -2.95 7.58
C GLY A 54 -13.90 -4.14 7.77
N THR A 55 -15.19 -3.90 7.62
CA THR A 55 -16.21 -4.95 7.63
C THR A 55 -17.00 -4.90 6.34
N VAL A 56 -17.17 -6.07 5.71
CA VAL A 56 -17.96 -6.21 4.50
C VAL A 56 -19.18 -7.04 4.82
N LYS A 57 -20.36 -6.45 4.64
CA LYS A 57 -21.63 -7.13 4.80
C LYS A 57 -21.98 -7.84 3.49
N ILE A 58 -22.02 -9.17 3.53
CA ILE A 58 -22.38 -10.00 2.37
C ILE A 58 -23.85 -10.39 2.53
N PRO A 59 -24.75 -9.96 1.63
CA PRO A 59 -26.16 -10.29 1.72
C PRO A 59 -26.39 -11.80 1.53
N ALA A 60 -27.53 -12.27 2.01
CA ALA A 60 -27.96 -13.65 1.80
C ALA A 60 -28.02 -13.95 0.30
N HIS A 61 -27.42 -15.08 -0.10
CA HIS A 61 -27.40 -15.49 -1.49
C HIS A 61 -27.38 -17.00 -1.59
N THR A 62 -27.84 -17.51 -2.73
CA THR A 62 -27.85 -18.94 -3.02
C THR A 62 -26.57 -19.33 -3.74
N ARG A 63 -25.96 -20.46 -3.36
CA ARG A 63 -24.88 -21.09 -4.11
C ARG A 63 -25.18 -22.54 -4.40
N ASP A 64 -24.84 -22.97 -5.60
CA ASP A 64 -24.91 -24.37 -5.99
C ASP A 64 -23.63 -25.09 -5.58
N LEU A 65 -23.77 -26.01 -4.64
CA LEU A 65 -22.73 -26.94 -4.25
C LEU A 65 -22.77 -28.14 -5.19
N ASN A 66 -21.66 -28.36 -5.88
CA ASN A 66 -21.51 -29.41 -6.88
C ASN A 66 -20.82 -30.63 -6.27
N PHE A 67 -21.43 -31.79 -6.40
CA PHE A 67 -20.95 -33.04 -5.85
C PHE A 67 -20.82 -34.10 -6.94
N TYR A 68 -19.82 -34.97 -6.75
CA TYR A 68 -19.81 -36.28 -7.39
C TYR A 68 -20.21 -37.32 -6.34
N VAL A 69 -21.38 -37.92 -6.54
CA VAL A 69 -21.89 -39.01 -5.70
C VAL A 69 -21.53 -40.32 -6.39
N ARG A 70 -20.77 -41.16 -5.68
CA ARG A 70 -20.39 -42.49 -6.14
C ARG A 70 -21.55 -43.47 -6.01
N ARG A 71 -21.43 -44.64 -6.64
CA ARG A 71 -22.44 -45.71 -6.56
C ARG A 71 -22.68 -46.24 -5.14
N ASP A 72 -21.68 -46.13 -4.27
CA ASP A 72 -21.75 -46.50 -2.85
C ASP A 72 -22.49 -45.45 -1.99
N GLY A 73 -22.95 -44.34 -2.58
CA GLY A 73 -23.63 -43.25 -1.88
C GLY A 73 -22.71 -42.21 -1.26
N VAL A 74 -21.38 -42.40 -1.29
CA VAL A 74 -20.43 -41.43 -0.74
C VAL A 74 -20.28 -40.25 -1.69
N SER A 75 -20.48 -39.03 -1.17
CA SER A 75 -20.35 -37.79 -1.91
C SER A 75 -19.01 -37.11 -1.65
N ARG A 76 -18.52 -36.37 -2.66
CA ARG A 76 -17.38 -35.45 -2.55
C ARG A 76 -17.63 -34.20 -3.36
N PHE A 77 -17.06 -33.08 -2.94
CA PHE A 77 -17.07 -31.87 -3.76
C PHE A 77 -16.37 -32.14 -5.10
N ALA A 78 -17.01 -31.66 -6.17
CA ALA A 78 -16.53 -31.81 -7.53
C ALA A 78 -16.63 -30.48 -8.28
N LYS A 79 -15.75 -30.28 -9.26
CA LYS A 79 -15.91 -29.19 -10.22
C LYS A 79 -17.26 -29.37 -10.95
N PRO A 80 -17.94 -28.29 -11.37
CA PRO A 80 -19.22 -28.39 -12.06
C PRO A 80 -19.20 -29.37 -13.25
N SER A 81 -18.14 -29.35 -14.06
CA SER A 81 -17.97 -30.25 -15.22
C SER A 81 -17.76 -31.73 -14.87
N LYS A 82 -17.51 -32.06 -13.60
CA LYS A 82 -17.29 -33.43 -13.10
C LYS A 82 -18.34 -33.83 -12.06
N ALA A 83 -19.33 -32.99 -11.80
CA ALA A 83 -20.39 -33.28 -10.84
C ALA A 83 -21.51 -34.06 -11.53
N ASN A 84 -22.16 -34.95 -10.79
CA ASN A 84 -23.39 -35.63 -11.22
C ASN A 84 -24.59 -35.23 -10.34
N PHE A 85 -24.37 -34.38 -9.34
CA PHE A 85 -25.39 -33.86 -8.45
C PHE A 85 -25.05 -32.42 -8.05
N ALA A 86 -26.06 -31.57 -7.96
CA ALA A 86 -25.93 -30.20 -7.47
C ALA A 86 -27.00 -29.92 -6.42
N GLN A 87 -26.61 -29.26 -5.34
CA GLN A 87 -27.51 -28.83 -4.28
C GLN A 87 -27.42 -27.32 -4.14
N SER A 88 -28.55 -26.63 -4.33
CA SER A 88 -28.66 -25.20 -4.05
C SER A 88 -28.77 -24.99 -2.54
N VAL A 89 -27.80 -24.29 -1.96
CA VAL A 89 -27.77 -23.96 -0.53
C VAL A 89 -27.90 -22.45 -0.37
N MET A 90 -28.86 -22.02 0.46
CA MET A 90 -28.98 -20.63 0.90
C MET A 90 -27.90 -20.35 1.94
N ILE A 91 -26.99 -19.43 1.62
CA ILE A 91 -26.01 -18.92 2.57
C ILE A 91 -26.63 -17.67 3.19
N PRO A 92 -26.84 -17.64 4.52
CA PRO A 92 -27.41 -16.48 5.17
C PRO A 92 -26.46 -15.28 5.09
N GLU A 93 -27.03 -14.11 5.32
CA GLU A 93 -26.26 -12.87 5.45
C GLU A 93 -25.20 -13.02 6.54
N HIS A 94 -23.97 -12.60 6.25
CA HIS A 94 -22.88 -12.61 7.22
C HIS A 94 -21.91 -11.46 6.98
N ILE A 95 -21.17 -11.12 8.04
CA ILE A 95 -20.18 -10.05 8.02
C ILE A 95 -18.80 -10.69 7.94
N VAL A 96 -17.98 -10.22 7.00
CA VAL A 96 -16.57 -10.58 6.88
C VAL A 96 -15.74 -9.44 7.43
N THR A 97 -14.88 -9.74 8.40
CA THR A 97 -13.93 -8.78 8.98
C THR A 97 -12.61 -8.85 8.23
N ILE A 98 -12.19 -7.71 7.67
CA ILE A 98 -10.89 -7.51 7.05
C ILE A 98 -9.99 -6.89 8.12
N PRO A 99 -8.95 -7.58 8.57
CA PRO A 99 -8.07 -7.04 9.59
C PRO A 99 -7.20 -5.91 9.02
N SER A 100 -6.82 -4.96 9.87
CA SER A 100 -5.94 -3.86 9.48
C SER A 100 -4.53 -4.35 9.20
N ARG A 101 -3.91 -3.77 8.18
CA ARG A 101 -2.56 -4.06 7.72
C ARG A 101 -1.78 -2.76 7.61
N PRO A 102 -1.23 -2.23 8.72
CA PRO A 102 -0.77 -0.84 8.80
C PRO A 102 0.62 -0.60 8.18
N TYR A 103 0.83 -0.98 6.92
CA TYR A 103 2.12 -0.85 6.23
C TYR A 103 2.56 0.60 6.06
N PHE A 104 1.61 1.53 5.83
CA PHE A 104 1.93 2.93 5.59
C PHE A 104 2.28 3.64 6.89
N ARG A 105 1.47 3.45 7.94
CA ARG A 105 1.77 3.97 9.28
C ARG A 105 3.08 3.41 9.83
N LYS A 106 3.35 2.13 9.60
CA LYS A 106 4.63 1.50 9.98
C LYS A 106 5.81 2.19 9.30
N THR A 107 5.70 2.45 8.00
CA THR A 107 6.75 3.17 7.23
C THR A 107 7.04 4.55 7.84
N ILE A 108 6.00 5.33 8.16
CA ILE A 108 6.17 6.65 8.79
C ILE A 108 6.82 6.52 10.17
N SER A 109 6.41 5.53 10.96
CA SER A 109 6.96 5.33 12.30
C SER A 109 8.44 4.90 12.27
N GLU A 110 8.83 4.10 11.27
CA GLU A 110 10.19 3.56 11.16
C GLU A 110 11.15 4.55 10.50
N TYR A 111 10.74 5.22 9.41
CA TYR A 111 11.62 6.07 8.61
C TYR A 111 11.35 7.57 8.75
N GLY A 112 10.13 7.96 9.18
CA GLY A 112 9.71 9.35 9.31
C GLY A 112 10.67 10.26 10.08
N PRO A 113 11.21 9.83 11.24
CA PRO A 113 12.18 10.63 12.00
C PRO A 113 13.47 10.95 11.23
N GLU A 114 13.87 10.11 10.27
CA GLU A 114 15.13 10.25 9.53
C GLU A 114 14.97 11.19 8.31
N TRP A 115 13.76 11.32 7.78
CA TRP A 115 13.47 12.04 6.55
C TRP A 115 13.97 13.49 6.53
N GLY A 116 13.81 14.22 7.63
CA GLY A 116 14.28 15.61 7.70
C GLY A 116 15.81 15.73 7.60
N GLY A 117 16.53 14.80 8.25
CA GLY A 117 17.99 14.74 8.19
C GLY A 117 18.49 14.30 6.81
N GLU A 118 17.80 13.36 6.18
CA GLU A 118 18.10 12.88 4.82
C GLU A 118 17.86 13.96 3.77
N LEU A 119 16.73 14.66 3.84
CA LEU A 119 16.46 15.79 2.96
C LEU A 119 17.54 16.86 3.12
N GLY A 120 17.95 17.21 4.34
CA GLY A 120 19.03 18.16 4.57
C GLY A 120 20.38 17.73 3.95
N LYS A 121 20.67 16.42 3.90
CA LYS A 121 21.85 15.89 3.20
C LYS A 121 21.69 15.98 1.68
N LEU A 122 20.51 15.65 1.15
CA LEU A 122 20.20 15.74 -0.28
C LEU A 122 20.28 17.19 -0.77
N MET A 123 19.79 18.16 0.01
CA MET A 123 19.89 19.57 -0.33
C MET A 123 21.33 20.04 -0.43
N LYS A 124 22.18 19.69 0.56
CA LYS A 124 23.61 20.03 0.49
C LYS A 124 24.33 19.38 -0.69
N ALA A 125 23.94 18.16 -1.05
CA ALA A 125 24.54 17.42 -2.16
C ALA A 125 24.12 17.92 -3.55
N ASN A 126 22.98 18.62 -3.64
CA ASN A 126 22.41 19.11 -4.90
C ASN A 126 22.38 20.64 -4.98
N ASP A 127 23.35 21.32 -4.35
CA ASP A 127 23.47 22.79 -4.37
C ASP A 127 22.19 23.53 -3.92
N PHE A 128 21.46 22.93 -2.98
CA PHE A 128 20.18 23.39 -2.45
C PHE A 128 19.06 23.54 -3.49
N ASP A 129 19.14 22.81 -4.60
CA ASP A 129 18.04 22.63 -5.55
C ASP A 129 16.91 21.84 -4.86
N ALA A 130 15.87 22.56 -4.45
CA ALA A 130 14.72 22.01 -3.73
C ALA A 130 14.03 20.92 -4.54
N ARG A 131 13.77 21.16 -5.84
CA ARG A 131 13.10 20.22 -6.73
C ARG A 131 13.87 18.91 -6.87
N LYS A 132 15.17 18.98 -7.17
CA LYS A 132 16.00 17.76 -7.29
C LYS A 132 16.06 17.00 -5.96
N SER A 133 16.21 17.73 -4.85
CA SER A 133 16.31 17.12 -3.52
C SER A 133 15.02 16.45 -3.10
N LEU A 134 13.87 17.09 -3.34
CA LEU A 134 12.54 16.55 -3.07
C LEU A 134 12.20 15.37 -3.99
N ALA A 135 12.61 15.41 -5.26
CA ALA A 135 12.43 14.28 -6.17
C ALA A 135 13.21 13.04 -5.71
N LEU A 136 14.48 13.21 -5.31
CA LEU A 136 15.29 12.12 -4.75
C LEU A 136 14.70 11.62 -3.42
N MET A 137 14.15 12.52 -2.60
CA MET A 137 13.46 12.14 -1.38
C MET A 137 12.18 11.34 -1.67
N GLY A 138 11.41 11.74 -2.69
CA GLY A 138 10.22 11.04 -3.15
C GLY A 138 10.51 9.61 -3.58
N GLU A 139 11.54 9.39 -4.39
CA GLU A 139 12.00 8.04 -4.78
C GLU A 139 12.38 7.20 -3.56
N ARG A 140 13.04 7.81 -2.56
CA ARG A 140 13.43 7.12 -1.34
C ARG A 140 12.22 6.69 -0.51
N ILE A 141 11.27 7.58 -0.27
CA ILE A 141 10.05 7.27 0.50
C ILE A 141 9.20 6.24 -0.25
N LYS A 142 9.08 6.36 -1.58
CA LYS A 142 8.43 5.36 -2.43
C LYS A 142 9.04 3.98 -2.23
N GLY A 143 10.37 3.87 -2.25
CA GLY A 143 11.07 2.62 -1.99
C GLY A 143 10.83 2.06 -0.58
N GLN A 144 10.76 2.94 0.44
CA GLN A 144 10.46 2.54 1.81
C GLN A 144 9.02 2.00 1.95
N ILE A 145 8.04 2.64 1.33
CA ILE A 145 6.64 2.16 1.31
C ILE A 145 6.57 0.80 0.60
N GLN A 146 7.20 0.66 -0.57
CA GLN A 146 7.26 -0.63 -1.29
C GLN A 146 7.92 -1.72 -0.43
N SER A 147 9.00 -1.38 0.27
CA SER A 147 9.68 -2.32 1.18
C SER A 147 8.78 -2.74 2.34
N SER A 148 8.03 -1.80 2.94
CA SER A 148 7.07 -2.12 4.00
C SER A 148 5.94 -3.03 3.51
N ILE A 149 5.46 -2.85 2.27
CA ILE A 149 4.46 -3.73 1.65
C ILE A 149 5.00 -5.16 1.48
N ILE A 150 6.25 -5.30 1.00
CA ILE A 150 6.90 -6.61 0.78
C ILE A 150 7.19 -7.32 2.11
N ALA A 151 7.67 -6.57 3.10
CA ALA A 151 8.02 -7.13 4.41
C ALA A 151 6.79 -7.47 5.27
N PHE A 152 5.58 -7.14 4.82
CA PHE A 152 4.37 -7.30 5.60
C PHE A 152 3.87 -8.75 5.61
N SER A 153 3.75 -9.34 6.80
CA SER A 153 3.30 -10.73 6.97
C SER A 153 2.14 -10.90 7.97
N GLU A 154 1.88 -9.91 8.82
CA GLU A 154 0.93 -10.00 9.92
C GLU A 154 -0.12 -8.88 9.92
N PRO A 155 -1.42 -9.18 9.90
CA PRO A 155 -2.02 -10.51 9.97
C PRO A 155 -1.94 -11.30 8.65
N PRO A 156 -1.77 -12.64 8.73
CA PRO A 156 -1.63 -13.49 7.55
C PRO A 156 -2.93 -13.58 6.75
N ASN A 157 -2.83 -14.05 5.50
CA ASN A 157 -4.02 -14.37 4.72
C ASN A 157 -4.78 -15.56 5.31
N ALA A 158 -6.09 -15.58 5.11
CA ALA A 158 -6.90 -16.74 5.44
C ALA A 158 -6.42 -17.97 4.64
N LYS A 159 -6.50 -19.17 5.22
CA LYS A 159 -6.04 -20.41 4.58
C LYS A 159 -6.65 -20.62 3.18
N SER A 160 -7.93 -20.32 3.01
CA SER A 160 -8.61 -20.41 1.72
C SER A 160 -8.01 -19.48 0.66
N THR A 161 -7.59 -18.27 1.06
CA THR A 161 -6.90 -17.32 0.18
C THR A 161 -5.51 -17.80 -0.17
N VAL A 162 -4.74 -18.30 0.80
CA VAL A 162 -3.41 -18.89 0.55
C VAL A 162 -3.51 -20.07 -0.41
N ASP A 163 -4.46 -20.99 -0.19
CA ASP A 163 -4.67 -22.16 -1.03
C ASP A 163 -5.11 -21.76 -2.46
N LYS A 164 -5.87 -20.67 -2.62
CA LYS A 164 -6.30 -20.14 -3.94
C LYS A 164 -5.15 -19.48 -4.69
N LYS A 165 -4.30 -18.76 -3.97
CA LYS A 165 -3.24 -17.90 -4.54
C LYS A 165 -1.92 -18.65 -4.73
N GLY A 166 -1.66 -19.65 -3.90
CA GLY A 166 -0.42 -20.44 -3.88
C GLY A 166 0.69 -19.87 -2.99
N PHE A 167 0.50 -18.70 -2.38
CA PHE A 167 1.49 -18.06 -1.50
C PHE A 167 0.83 -17.17 -0.43
N ASN A 168 1.58 -16.81 0.61
CA ASN A 168 1.06 -16.09 1.78
C ASN A 168 1.65 -14.68 1.94
N ASP A 169 1.43 -13.83 0.93
CA ASP A 169 1.72 -12.40 1.02
C ASP A 169 0.41 -11.62 1.19
N PRO A 170 0.14 -11.04 2.37
CA PRO A 170 -1.11 -10.32 2.65
C PRO A 170 -1.38 -9.17 1.68
N LEU A 171 -0.36 -8.38 1.34
CA LEU A 171 -0.51 -7.13 0.58
C LEU A 171 -0.18 -7.23 -0.92
N ILE A 172 0.20 -8.41 -1.42
CA ILE A 172 0.71 -8.56 -2.80
C ILE A 172 -0.04 -9.66 -3.53
N ASP A 173 -1.06 -9.37 -4.34
CA ASP A 173 -1.68 -10.38 -5.23
C ASP A 173 -1.09 -10.34 -6.64
N SER A 174 -1.47 -9.33 -7.42
CA SER A 174 -0.93 -9.04 -8.75
C SER A 174 0.30 -8.13 -8.73
N ALA A 175 0.77 -7.74 -7.54
CA ALA A 175 1.73 -6.64 -7.32
C ALA A 175 1.30 -5.26 -7.88
N HIS A 176 0.06 -5.10 -8.35
CA HIS A 176 -0.40 -3.84 -8.92
C HIS A 176 -0.36 -2.68 -7.91
N MET A 177 -0.81 -2.93 -6.67
CA MET A 177 -0.70 -1.95 -5.59
C MET A 177 0.76 -1.54 -5.33
N LEU A 178 1.67 -2.51 -5.19
CA LEU A 178 3.09 -2.27 -4.98
C LEU A 178 3.70 -1.37 -6.07
N ASN A 179 3.39 -1.68 -7.32
CA ASN A 179 3.90 -0.96 -8.49
C ASN A 179 3.23 0.40 -8.71
N SER A 180 2.09 0.66 -8.05
CA SER A 180 1.34 1.91 -8.15
C SER A 180 1.71 2.94 -7.08
N VAL A 181 2.65 2.62 -6.19
CA VAL A 181 3.21 3.60 -5.24
C VAL A 181 4.06 4.58 -6.05
N ASP A 182 3.75 5.87 -5.93
CA ASP A 182 4.46 6.91 -6.65
C ASP A 182 4.58 8.20 -5.83
N TYR A 183 5.27 9.20 -6.38
CA TYR A 183 5.38 10.51 -5.77
C TYR A 183 5.22 11.64 -6.79
N GLU A 184 4.85 12.82 -6.29
CA GLU A 184 4.69 14.04 -7.06
C GLU A 184 5.34 15.19 -6.28
N VAL A 185 6.17 15.98 -6.95
CA VAL A 185 6.68 17.26 -6.42
C VAL A 185 5.85 18.35 -7.08
N LYS A 186 5.00 19.02 -6.31
CA LYS A 186 4.24 20.20 -6.79
C LYS A 186 5.13 21.43 -6.72
N GLU A 187 4.81 22.41 -7.54
CA GLU A 187 5.41 23.76 -7.55
C GLU A 187 4.41 24.78 -6.97
#